data_AF-A0A316QIV4-F1
#
_entry.id   AF-A0A316QIV4-F1
#
_cell.length_a   1.000
_cell.length_b   1.000
_cell.length_c   1.000
_cell.angle_alpha   90.00
_cell.angle_beta   90.00
_cell.angle_gamma   90.00
#
_symmetry.space_group_name_H-M   'P 1'
#
loop_
_entity.id
_entity.type
_entity.pdbx_description
1 polymer ?
#
loop_
_entity_poly.entity_id
_entity_poly.type
_entity_poly.pdbx_seq_one_letter_code
_entity_poly.pdbx_strand_id
1 'polypeptide(L)' 'MKLIEAISLRIKELMQERNITQYRLGQVCNIPHTTLSNIFCSICKSVNMDIIVKICKGLGISLKEFFRGEVFELQNLEVD' A
#
# COMPACT_ATOMS: atom_id res chain seq x y z
N MET A 1 12.74 -5.73 -6.69
CA MET A 1 11.29 -6.00 -6.51
C MET A 1 10.47 -5.04 -7.37
N LYS A 2 9.28 -5.43 -7.81
CA LYS A 2 8.39 -4.54 -8.57
C LYS A 2 7.74 -3.50 -7.65
N LEU A 3 7.36 -2.35 -8.20
CA LEU A 3 6.71 -1.28 -7.43
C LEU A 3 5.45 -1.74 -6.67
N ILE A 4 4.65 -2.64 -7.26
CA ILE A 4 3.45 -3.18 -6.60
C ILE A 4 3.80 -3.99 -5.34
N GLU A 5 4.94 -4.68 -5.34
CA GLU A 5 5.41 -5.47 -4.20
C GLU A 5 5.86 -4.55 -3.06
N ALA A 6 6.58 -3.46 -3.39
CA ALA A 6 6.96 -2.43 -2.43
C ALA A 6 5.73 -1.74 -1.80
N ILE A 7 4.71 -1.42 -2.61
CA ILE A 7 3.44 -0.86 -2.13
C ILE A 7 2.72 -1.86 -1.20
N SER A 8 2.63 -3.13 -1.59
CA SER A 8 2.04 -4.20 -0.79
C SER A 8 2.74 -4.34 0.57
N LEU A 9 4.08 -4.35 0.56
CA LEU A 9 4.90 -4.43 1.77
C LEU A 9 4.66 -3.22 2.68
N ARG A 10 4.68 -2.01 2.11
CA ARG A 10 4.42 -0.78 2.88
C ARG A 10 3.05 -0.77 3.54
N ILE A 11 2.02 -1.24 2.85
CA ILE A 11 0.67 -1.34 3.41
C ILE A 11 0.65 -2.34 4.58
N LYS A 12 1.36 -3.47 4.48
CA LYS A 12 1.46 -4.45 5.57
C LYS A 12 2.16 -3.87 6.79
N GLU A 13 3.24 -3.10 6.62
CA GLU A 13 3.93 -2.40 7.71
C GLU A 13 2.97 -1.44 8.43
N LEU A 14 2.26 -0.59 7.69
CA LEU A 14 1.28 0.35 8.26
C LEU A 14 0.13 -0.37 8.98
N MET A 15 -0.28 -1.55 8.50
CA MET A 15 -1.26 -2.39 9.18
C MET A 15 -0.71 -2.94 10.50
N GLN A 16 0.53 -3.42 10.52
CA GLN A 16 1.20 -3.94 11.70
C GLN A 16 1.42 -2.85 12.76
N GLU A 17 1.94 -1.69 12.36
CA GLU A 17 2.13 -0.51 13.22
C GLU A 17 0.84 -0.09 13.93
N ARG A 18 -0.31 -0.33 13.30
CA ARG A 18 -1.64 0.05 13.79
C ARG A 18 -2.45 -1.10 14.37
N ASN A 19 -1.91 -2.32 14.36
CA ASN A 19 -2.61 -3.54 14.76
C ASN A 19 -4.00 -3.70 14.11
N ILE A 20 -4.09 -3.47 12.79
CA ILE A 20 -5.33 -3.61 12.01
C ILE A 20 -5.24 -4.73 10.98
N THR A 21 -6.36 -5.39 10.72
CA THR A 21 -6.48 -6.42 9.68
C THR A 21 -6.70 -5.81 8.29
N GLN A 22 -6.49 -6.59 7.23
CA GLN A 22 -6.81 -6.16 5.85
C GLN A 22 -8.27 -5.76 5.71
N TYR A 23 -9.18 -6.48 6.37
CA TYR A 23 -10.59 -6.14 6.40
C TYR A 23 -10.81 -4.76 7.03
N ARG A 24 -10.19 -4.49 8.18
CA ARG A 24 -10.32 -3.20 8.85
C ARG A 24 -9.70 -2.06 8.03
N LEU A 25 -8.58 -2.31 7.36
CA LEU A 25 -7.97 -1.36 6.43
C LEU A 25 -8.94 -0.98 5.30
N GLY A 26 -9.61 -1.96 4.68
CA GLY A 26 -10.60 -1.72 3.64
C GLY A 26 -11.76 -0.86 4.09
N GLN A 27 -12.27 -1.09 5.31
CA GLN A 27 -13.31 -0.25 5.92
C GLN A 27 -12.84 1.19 6.16
N VAL A 28 -11.66 1.36 6.78
CA VAL A 28 -11.14 2.67 7.17
C VAL A 28 -10.73 3.51 5.96
N CYS A 29 -10.21 2.88 4.91
CA CYS A 29 -9.75 3.57 3.69
C CYS A 29 -10.84 3.70 2.62
N ASN A 30 -12.02 3.12 2.85
CA ASN A 30 -13.10 3.00 1.86
C ASN A 30 -12.62 2.38 0.53
N ILE A 31 -11.95 1.21 0.64
CA ILE A 31 -11.40 0.46 -0.48
C ILE A 31 -12.03 -0.94 -0.50
N PRO A 32 -12.54 -1.42 -1.66
CA PRO A 32 -13.07 -2.77 -1.77
C PRO A 32 -12.06 -3.84 -1.39
N HIS A 33 -12.52 -4.92 -0.74
CA HIS A 33 -11.67 -6.03 -0.35
C HIS A 33 -10.92 -6.64 -1.55
N THR A 34 -11.58 -6.74 -2.71
CA THR A 34 -11.00 -7.25 -3.96
C THR A 34 -9.81 -6.41 -4.42
N THR A 35 -9.89 -5.09 -4.30
CA THR A 35 -8.78 -4.18 -4.63
C THR A 35 -7.60 -4.42 -3.70
N LEU A 36 -7.83 -4.54 -2.39
CA LEU A 36 -6.77 -4.85 -1.43
C LEU A 36 -6.16 -6.23 -1.70
N SER A 37 -6.97 -7.25 -1.97
CA SER A 37 -6.47 -8.59 -2.33
C SER A 37 -5.60 -8.56 -3.58
N ASN A 38 -5.99 -7.82 -4.62
CA ASN A 38 -5.19 -7.69 -5.85
C ASN A 38 -3.82 -7.05 -5.59
N ILE A 39 -3.74 -6.09 -4.67
CA ILE A 39 -2.50 -5.46 -4.24
C ILE A 39 -1.65 -6.45 -3.44
N PHE A 40 -2.24 -7.11 -2.44
CA PHE A 40 -1.49 -8.01 -1.56
C PHE A 40 -0.98 -9.28 -2.24
N CYS A 41 -1.72 -9.78 -3.24
CA CYS A 41 -1.30 -10.91 -4.06
C CYS A 41 -0.43 -10.50 -5.26
N SER A 42 -0.09 -9.21 -5.40
CA SER A 42 0.72 -8.66 -6.50
C SER A 42 0.24 -9.08 -7.90
N ILE A 43 -1.07 -9.29 -8.07
CA ILE A 43 -1.67 -9.76 -9.33
C ILE A 43 -1.80 -8.60 -10.34
N CYS A 44 -1.89 -7.37 -9.83
CA CYS A 44 -1.89 -6.17 -10.65
C CYS A 44 -0.46 -5.69 -10.92
N LYS A 45 -0.19 -5.19 -12.13
CA LYS A 45 1.12 -4.62 -12.50
C LYS A 45 1.38 -3.27 -11.82
N SER A 46 0.32 -2.55 -11.47
CA SER A 46 0.37 -1.21 -10.91
C SER A 46 -0.85 -0.93 -10.04
N VAL A 47 -0.72 0.04 -9.13
CA VAL A 47 -1.84 0.59 -8.38
C VAL A 47 -2.07 2.03 -8.82
N ASN A 48 -3.34 2.45 -8.89
CA ASN A 48 -3.65 3.83 -9.17
C ASN A 48 -3.32 4.72 -7.96
N MET A 49 -2.83 5.93 -8.21
CA MET A 49 -2.49 6.89 -7.15
C MET A 49 -3.70 7.27 -6.27
N ASP A 50 -4.93 7.21 -6.79
CA ASP A 50 -6.13 7.48 -6.01
C ASP A 50 -6.32 6.48 -4.86
N ILE A 51 -5.92 5.22 -5.06
CA ILE A 51 -5.95 4.18 -4.03
C ILE A 51 -4.95 4.52 -2.92
N ILE A 52 -3.72 4.93 -3.28
CA ILE A 52 -2.70 5.35 -2.30
C ILE A 52 -3.19 6.57 -1.51
N VAL A 53 -3.81 7.55 -2.18
CA VAL A 53 -4.41 8.71 -1.53
C VAL A 53 -5.53 8.30 -0.56
N LYS A 54 -6.39 7.34 -0.93
CA LYS A 54 -7.43 6.80 -0.05
C LYS A 54 -6.83 6.12 1.19
N ILE A 55 -5.76 5.35 1.03
CA ILE A 55 -5.04 4.72 2.15
C ILE A 55 -4.47 5.80 3.08
N CYS A 56 -3.77 6.79 2.52
CA CYS A 56 -3.19 7.89 3.28
C CYS A 56 -4.26 8.64 4.09
N LYS A 57 -5.39 8.97 3.46
CA LYS A 57 -6.53 9.62 4.12
C LYS A 57 -7.14 8.74 5.22
N GLY A 58 -7.38 7.46 4.94
CA GLY A 58 -7.95 6.54 5.92
C GLY A 58 -7.06 6.33 7.13
N LEU A 59 -5.74 6.28 6.92
CA LEU A 59 -4.75 6.07 7.98
C LEU A 59 -4.26 7.37 8.64
N GLY A 60 -4.73 8.53 8.18
CA GLY A 60 -4.33 9.83 8.71
C GLY A 60 -2.85 10.17 8.52
N ILE A 61 -2.25 9.72 7.41
CA ILE A 61 -0.84 9.98 7.08
C ILE A 61 -0.74 10.77 5.77
N SER A 62 0.37 11.48 5.59
CA SER A 62 0.70 12.14 4.33
C SER A 62 1.25 11.15 3.30
N LEU A 63 1.21 11.53 2.01
CA LEU A 63 1.89 10.78 0.95
C LEU A 63 3.40 10.66 1.22
N LYS A 64 4.01 11.71 1.80
CA LYS A 64 5.42 11.69 2.18
C LYS A 64 5.72 10.59 3.20
N GLU A 65 4.85 10.41 4.19
CA GLU A 65 4.98 9.33 5.17
C GLU A 65 4.70 7.95 4.58
N PHE A 66 3.78 7.85 3.63
CA PHE A 66 3.53 6.61 2.91
C PHE A 66 4.78 6.15 2.15
N PHE A 67 5.38 7.02 1.36
CA PHE A 67 6.60 6.71 0.59
C PHE A 67 7.89 6.80 1.41
N ARG A 68 7.79 6.99 2.73
CA ARG A 68 8.93 6.91 3.64
C ARG A 68 9.21 5.44 3.94
N GLY A 69 10.27 4.90 3.35
CA GLY A 69 10.73 3.55 3.61
C GLY A 69 11.77 3.12 2.57
N GLU A 70 12.72 2.28 3.00
CA GLU A 70 13.80 1.80 2.12
C GLU A 70 13.27 0.97 0.93
N VAL A 71 12.06 0.41 1.05
CA VAL A 71 11.37 -0.31 -0.03
C VAL A 71 11.11 0.56 -1.26
N PHE A 72 11.16 1.90 -1.12
CA PHE A 72 11.03 2.86 -2.22
C PHE A 72 12.37 3.46 -2.68
N GLU A 73 13.50 3.00 -2.16
CA GLU A 73 14.81 3.37 -2.71
C GLU A 73 14.93 2.82 -4.14
N LEU A 74 15.42 3.64 -5.07
CA LEU A 74 15.48 3.25 -6.49
C LEU A 74 16.30 1.99 -6.73
N GLN A 75 17.37 1.75 -5.95
CA GLN A 75 18.19 0.54 -6.05
C GLN A 75 17.46 -0.75 -5.68
N ASN A 76 16.34 -0.66 -4.95
CA ASN A 76 15.53 -1.81 -4.53
C ASN A 76 14.40 -2.13 -5.54
N LEU A 77 14.15 -1.22 -6.49
CA LEU A 77 13.06 -1.30 -7.45
C LEU A 77 13.55 -1.75 -8.82
N GLU A 78 12.85 -2.74 -9.39
CA GLU A 78 13.03 -3.17 -10.77
C GLU A 78 12.13 -2.34 -11.68
N VAL A 79 12.70 -1.86 -12.80
CA VAL A 79 11.97 -1.24 -13.89
C VAL A 79 11.92 -2.28 -15.02
N ASP A 80 10.70 -2.72 -15.37
CA ASP A 80 10.46 -3.54 -16.57
C ASP A 80 10.67 -2.70 -17.85
#